data_AF-A0A9D8ZD34-F1
#
_entry.id   AF-A0A9D8ZD34-F1
#
_cell.length_a   1.000
_cell.length_b   1.000
_cell.length_c   1.000
_cell.angle_alpha   90.00
_cell.angle_beta   90.00
_cell.angle_gamma   90.00
#
_symmetry.space_group_name_H-M   'P 1'
#
loop_
_entity.id
_entity.type
_entity.pdbx_description
1 polymer ?
#
loop_
_entity_poly.entity_id
_entity_poly.type
_entity_poly.pdbx_seq_one_letter_code
_entity_poly.pdbx_strand_id
1 'polypeptide(L)' 'DVIGEHDVTFGSDMEMVSLSHTALDRAVFAHGAIKAAEWAATQPPGLYDMSDVLGV' A
#
# COMPACT_ATOMS: atom_id res chain seq x y z
N ASP A 1 -17.46 -0.15 10.83
CA ASP A 1 -17.03 1.22 10.53
C ASP A 1 -15.82 1.21 9.63
N VAL A 2 -15.73 2.15 8.68
CA VAL A 2 -14.61 2.27 7.74
C VAL A 2 -13.45 3.00 8.42
N ILE A 3 -12.24 2.46 8.34
CA ILE A 3 -11.05 3.03 8.98
C ILE A 3 -10.38 4.08 8.09
N GLY A 4 -10.40 3.88 6.77
CA GLY A 4 -9.91 4.84 5.80
C GLY A 4 -10.34 4.48 4.38
N GLU A 5 -10.65 5.50 3.60
CA GLU A 5 -11.02 5.39 2.19
C GLU A 5 -10.28 6.49 1.42
N HIS A 6 -9.64 6.11 0.32
CA HIS A 6 -8.91 7.01 -0.56
C HIS A 6 -9.26 6.70 -2.00
N ASP A 7 -9.63 7.74 -2.74
CA ASP A 7 -10.02 7.64 -4.14
C ASP A 7 -9.27 8.69 -4.95
N VAL A 8 -8.69 8.26 -6.06
CA VAL A 8 -8.07 9.13 -7.05
C VAL A 8 -8.70 8.82 -8.40
N THR A 9 -9.32 9.83 -8.99
CA THR A 9 -10.04 9.72 -10.25
C THR A 9 -9.40 10.62 -11.29
N PHE A 10 -9.04 10.04 -12.43
CA PHE A 10 -8.54 10.72 -13.61
C PHE A 10 -9.67 10.73 -14.65
N GLY A 11 -9.99 11.89 -15.20
CA GLY A 11 -11.08 12.05 -16.17
C GLY A 11 -10.64 12.82 -17.41
N SER A 12 -11.25 12.48 -18.54
CA SER A 12 -11.28 13.24 -19.77
C SER A 12 -12.73 13.44 -20.22
N ASP A 13 -12.97 14.11 -21.36
CA ASP A 13 -14.33 14.35 -21.87
C ASP A 13 -15.09 13.06 -22.19
N MET A 14 -14.40 11.94 -22.42
CA MET A 14 -15.00 10.69 -22.93
C MET A 14 -14.83 9.51 -21.99
N GLU A 15 -13.94 9.58 -21.00
CA GLU A 15 -13.69 8.46 -20.09
C GLU A 15 -13.18 8.91 -18.72
N MET A 16 -13.31 7.99 -17.76
CA MET A 16 -12.87 8.16 -16.40
C MET A 16 -12.26 6.85 -15.89
N VAL A 17 -11.14 6.98 -15.17
CA VAL A 17 -10.45 5.88 -14.50
C VAL A 17 -10.27 6.25 -13.04
N SER A 18 -10.70 5.36 -12.15
CA SER A 18 -10.58 5.54 -10.71
C SER A 18 -9.71 4.46 -10.08
N LEU A 19 -8.88 4.87 -9.13
CA LEU A 19 -8.09 4.02 -8.26
C LEU A 19 -8.54 4.25 -6.82
N SER A 20 -9.00 3.20 -6.16
CA SER A 20 -9.62 3.27 -4.84
C SER A 20 -8.95 2.30 -3.87
N HIS A 21 -8.76 2.73 -2.62
CA HIS A 21 -8.27 1.88 -1.53
C HIS A 21 -9.14 2.07 -0.29
N THR A 22 -9.77 0.99 0.16
CA THR A 22 -10.62 0.97 1.37
C THR A 22 -10.00 0.06 2.43
N ALA A 23 -9.68 0.63 3.59
CA ALA A 23 -9.23 -0.11 4.77
C ALA A 23 -10.41 -0.37 5.73
N LEU A 24 -10.73 -1.64 5.93
CA LEU A 24 -11.79 -2.08 6.84
C LEU A 24 -11.31 -2.26 8.28
N ASP A 25 -10.02 -2.52 8.47
CA ASP A 25 -9.39 -2.74 9.78
C ASP A 25 -7.93 -2.27 9.75
N ARG A 26 -7.40 -1.80 10.88
CA ARG A 26 -5.98 -1.40 11.01
C ARG A 26 -5.01 -2.59 10.95
N ALA A 27 -5.49 -3.81 11.11
CA ALA A 27 -4.69 -5.04 11.01
C ALA A 27 -3.97 -5.14 9.66
N VAL A 28 -4.50 -4.57 8.57
CA VAL A 28 -3.83 -4.56 7.25
C VAL A 28 -2.43 -3.93 7.31
N PHE A 29 -2.25 -2.87 8.10
CA PHE A 29 -0.96 -2.21 8.27
C PHE A 29 0.01 -3.07 9.09
N ALA A 30 -0.50 -3.78 10.10
CA ALA A 30 0.29 -4.72 10.89
C ALA A 30 0.76 -5.91 10.04
N HIS A 31 -0.10 -6.45 9.17
CA HIS A 31 0.29 -7.47 8.19
C HIS A 31 1.39 -6.97 7.25
N GLY A 32 1.27 -5.73 6.75
CA GLY A 32 2.32 -5.09 5.96
C GLY A 32 3.65 -4.96 6.70
N ALA A 33 3.62 -4.55 7.96
CA ALA A 33 4.81 -4.44 8.80
C ALA A 33 5.50 -5.80 9.07
N ILE A 34 4.72 -6.85 9.33
CA ILE A 34 5.26 -8.22 9.49
C ILE A 34 5.93 -8.69 8.20
N LYS A 35 5.26 -8.49 7.05
CA LYS A 35 5.83 -8.82 5.74
C LYS A 35 7.13 -8.06 5.47
N ALA A 36 7.18 -6.78 5.80
CA ALA A 36 8.40 -5.97 5.68
C ALA A 36 9.52 -6.48 6.59
N ALA A 37 9.21 -6.92 7.81
CA ALA A 37 10.19 -7.49 8.73
C ALA A 37 10.77 -8.82 8.21
N GLU A 38 9.92 -9.72 7.69
CA GLU A 38 10.35 -10.97 7.07
C GLU A 38 11.25 -10.73 5.85
N TRP A 39 10.88 -9.77 5.01
CA TRP A 39 11.69 -9.38 3.86
C TRP A 39 13.04 -8.79 4.26
N ALA A 40 13.05 -7.85 5.20
CA ALA A 40 14.23 -7.13 5.67
C ALA A 40 15.28 -8.05 6.33
N ALA A 41 14.85 -9.17 6.91
CA ALA A 41 15.74 -10.15 7.56
C ALA A 41 16.80 -10.75 6.60
N THR A 42 16.61 -10.62 5.29
CA THR A 42 17.53 -11.13 4.26
C THR A 42 18.24 -10.04 3.45
N GLN A 43 18.03 -8.77 3.79
CA GLN A 43 18.59 -7.64 3.05
C GLN A 43 19.89 -7.12 3.66
N PRO A 44 20.79 -6.52 2.85
CA PRO A 44 21.93 -5.80 3.39
C PRO A 44 21.49 -4.56 4.19
N PRO A 45 22.37 -3.96 5.02
CA PRO A 45 22.05 -2.72 5.72
C PRO A 45 21.70 -1.60 4.73
N GLY A 46 20.59 -0.92 4.98
CA GLY A 46 20.08 0.15 4.14
C GLY A 46 18.83 0.79 4.74
N LEU A 47 18.38 1.89 4.12
CA LEU A 47 17.08 2.49 4.39
C LEU A 47 16.16 2.08 3.24
N TYR A 48 15.10 1.35 3.57
CA TYR A 48 14.14 0.80 2.63
C TYR A 48 12.72 1.29 2.94
N ASP A 49 11.85 1.22 1.95
CA ASP A 49 10.42 1.48 2.09
C ASP A 49 9.57 0.30 1.57
N MET A 50 8.25 0.50 1.48
CA MET A 50 7.33 -0.54 1.02
C MET A 50 7.41 -0.81 -0.49
N SER A 51 7.93 0.11 -1.29
CA SER A 51 8.19 -0.12 -2.71
C SER A 51 9.29 -1.17 -2.88
N ASP A 52 10.36 -1.09 -2.08
CA ASP A 52 11.40 -2.14 -2.05
C ASP A 52 10.84 -3.51 -1.64
N VAL A 53 10.00 -3.54 -0.61
CA VAL A 53 9.36 -4.77 -0.11
C VAL A 53 8.42 -5.39 -1.14
N LEU A 54 7.73 -4.56 -1.93
CA LEU A 54 6.75 -4.99 -2.94
C LEU A 54 7.35 -5.20 -4.33
N GLY A 55 8.57 -4.71 -4.57
CA GLY A 55 9.25 -4.80 -5.87
C GLY A 55 8.63 -3.91 -6.95
N VAL A 56 8.13 -2.73 -6.57
CA VAL A 56 7.46 -1.77 -7.46
C VAL A 56 8.09 -0.38 -7.42
#